data_AF-A0A1G6P3P7-F1
#
_entry.id   AF-A0A1G6P3P7-F1
#
_cell.length_a   1.000
_cell.length_b   1.000
_cell.length_c   1.000
_cell.angle_alpha   90.00
_cell.angle_beta   90.00
_cell.angle_gamma   90.00
#
_symmetry.space_group_name_H-M   'P 1'
#
loop_
_entity.id
_entity.type
_entity.pdbx_description
1 polymer ?
#
loop_
_entity_poly.entity_id
_entity_poly.type
_entity_poly.pdbx_seq_one_letter_code
_entity_poly.pdbx_strand_id
1 'polypeptide(L)'
;MGLSLGLLGVCIVVAAAMLFLAMPRVGTPGPLTLFLRFAAVSGVAAVGSSAMYFIYGSGGGLLTLAFGDVSMVSAPALLTVAVCVLARRGVRRAAVAALMLATVVGIVSVVIPLPASLAVKALGLTAACAACTVVVVRSRPQPAGPLRLIATVTGVYAVFSAARVIVAGVAGWDSPLYAAAFSFGPTTLMGGLAVVLIGAAVVRVRFGPRPDAPRARRSGGSVVVVGDWDLAAAAFGPHRVRQLVDDLRRAARDLDPTATDVPRGVETHASDPVAALSARLREAYGWTVEDTILLVGDDPQPSPSLKHRLGRRLPAARD
;
A
#
# COMPACT_ATOMS: atom_id res chain seq x y z
N MET A 1 -0.99 19.61 30.42
CA MET A 1 -2.34 19.04 30.17
C MET A 1 -2.90 19.35 28.78
N GLY A 2 -2.76 20.56 28.23
CA GLY A 2 -3.24 20.87 26.87
C GLY A 2 -2.57 20.07 25.75
N LEU A 3 -1.24 19.95 25.78
CA LEU A 3 -0.47 19.17 24.80
C LEU A 3 -0.76 17.66 24.84
N SER A 4 -1.06 17.11 26.01
CA SER A 4 -1.37 15.68 26.19
C SER A 4 -2.77 15.31 25.68
N LEU A 5 -3.76 16.18 25.87
CA LEU A 5 -5.10 16.01 25.29
C LEU A 5 -5.08 16.15 23.77
N GLY A 6 -4.28 17.08 23.23
CA GLY A 6 -4.06 17.23 21.79
C GLY A 6 -3.42 15.98 21.16
N LEU A 7 -2.41 15.40 21.82
CA LEU A 7 -1.74 14.18 21.34
C LEU A 7 -2.69 12.97 21.35
N LEU A 8 -3.52 12.85 22.39
CA LEU A 8 -4.50 11.79 22.53
C LEU A 8 -5.62 11.92 21.48
N GLY A 9 -6.08 13.13 21.20
CA GLY A 9 -7.00 13.42 20.11
C GLY A 9 -6.44 13.05 18.74
N VAL A 10 -5.19 13.43 18.45
CA VAL A 10 -4.50 13.04 17.21
C VAL A 10 -4.35 11.52 17.12
N CYS A 11 -4.02 10.85 18.23
CA CYS A 11 -3.92 9.40 18.30
C CYS A 11 -5.25 8.70 17.99
N ILE A 12 -6.37 9.18 18.56
CA ILE A 12 -7.71 8.64 18.30
C ILE A 12 -8.09 8.84 16.82
N VAL A 13 -7.87 10.03 16.27
CA VAL A 13 -8.17 10.34 14.86
C VAL A 13 -7.33 9.47 13.92
N VAL A 14 -6.03 9.28 14.22
CA VAL A 14 -5.13 8.42 13.43
C VAL A 14 -5.52 6.95 13.54
N ALA A 15 -5.86 6.47 14.73
CA ALA A 15 -6.33 5.10 14.95
C ALA A 15 -7.65 4.84 14.22
N ALA A 16 -8.62 5.75 14.32
CA ALA A 16 -9.90 5.68 13.63
C ALA A 16 -9.71 5.70 12.10
N ALA A 17 -8.84 6.57 11.59
CA ALA A 17 -8.50 6.62 10.16
C ALA A 17 -7.80 5.33 9.67
N MET A 18 -6.93 4.73 10.49
CA MET A 18 -6.24 3.48 10.20
C MET A 18 -7.18 2.26 10.24
N LEU A 19 -8.11 2.21 11.20
CA LEU A 19 -9.20 1.23 11.26
C LEU A 19 -10.14 1.35 10.05
N PHE A 20 -10.47 2.58 9.66
CA PHE A 20 -11.25 2.84 8.45
C PHE A 20 -10.49 2.43 7.17
N LEU A 21 -9.17 2.62 7.14
CA LEU A 21 -8.30 2.14 6.05
C LEU A 21 -8.16 0.61 6.01
N ALA A 22 -8.28 -0.06 7.17
CA ALA A 22 -8.25 -1.51 7.29
C ALA A 22 -9.55 -2.17 6.79
N MET A 23 -10.65 -1.42 6.65
CA MET A 23 -11.87 -1.96 6.06
C MET A 23 -11.60 -2.40 4.61
N PRO A 24 -11.81 -3.70 4.30
CA PRO A 24 -11.52 -4.23 2.99
C PRO A 24 -12.47 -3.57 1.96
N ARG A 25 -11.91 -3.01 0.89
CA ARG A 25 -12.70 -2.89 -0.33
C ARG A 25 -12.86 -4.30 -0.89
N VAL A 26 -14.10 -4.75 -0.97
CA VAL A 26 -14.48 -5.95 -1.72
C VAL A 26 -13.92 -5.79 -3.15
N GLY A 27 -12.95 -6.62 -3.53
CA GLY A 27 -12.42 -6.69 -4.90
C GLY A 27 -10.98 -6.20 -5.20
N THR A 28 -10.15 -5.76 -4.23
CA THR A 28 -8.73 -5.41 -4.54
C THR A 28 -7.76 -6.60 -4.40
N PRO A 29 -7.01 -6.98 -5.45
CA PRO A 29 -6.14 -8.16 -5.40
C PRO A 29 -4.85 -7.98 -4.56
N GLY A 30 -4.54 -9.02 -3.79
CA GLY A 30 -3.24 -9.45 -3.26
C GLY A 30 -2.41 -8.45 -2.41
N PRO A 31 -1.32 -7.83 -2.93
CA PRO A 31 -0.28 -7.22 -2.09
C PRO A 31 -0.66 -5.87 -1.47
N LEU A 32 -1.48 -5.06 -2.15
CA LEU A 32 -1.86 -3.74 -1.65
C LEU A 32 -2.76 -3.85 -0.42
N THR A 33 -3.70 -4.81 -0.43
CA THR A 33 -4.57 -5.09 0.73
C THR A 33 -3.76 -5.52 1.94
N LEU A 34 -2.75 -6.37 1.74
CA LEU A 34 -1.85 -6.80 2.81
C LEU A 34 -0.94 -5.66 3.30
N PHE A 35 -0.40 -4.83 2.41
CA PHE A 35 0.32 -3.61 2.78
C PHE A 35 -0.53 -2.71 3.69
N LEU A 36 -1.77 -2.43 3.29
CA LEU A 36 -2.68 -1.58 4.06
C LEU A 36 -3.02 -2.17 5.43
N ARG A 37 -3.19 -3.50 5.53
CA ARG A 37 -3.38 -4.18 6.82
C ARG A 37 -2.17 -4.01 7.73
N PHE A 38 -0.97 -4.30 7.24
CA PHE A 38 0.24 -4.14 8.07
C PHE A 38 0.51 -2.66 8.42
N ALA A 39 0.24 -1.73 7.51
CA ALA A 39 0.33 -0.30 7.78
C ALA A 39 -0.71 0.16 8.83
N ALA A 40 -1.94 -0.39 8.79
CA ALA A 40 -2.96 -0.13 9.79
C ALA A 40 -2.55 -0.65 11.17
N VAL A 41 -2.06 -1.89 11.26
CA VAL A 41 -1.57 -2.46 12.54
C VAL A 41 -0.36 -1.68 13.05
N SER A 42 0.53 -1.24 12.15
CA SER A 42 1.64 -0.34 12.49
C SER A 42 1.14 0.99 13.09
N GLY A 43 0.12 1.61 12.50
CA GLY A 43 -0.51 2.81 13.03
C GLY A 43 -1.16 2.59 14.39
N VAL A 44 -1.88 1.49 14.57
CA VAL A 44 -2.47 1.09 15.87
C VAL A 44 -1.38 0.88 16.93
N ALA A 45 -0.26 0.25 16.58
CA ALA A 45 0.87 0.07 17.49
C ALA A 45 1.51 1.41 17.90
N ALA A 46 1.65 2.37 16.97
CA ALA A 46 2.19 3.69 17.27
C ALA A 46 1.27 4.48 18.22
N VAL A 47 -0.05 4.42 17.99
CA VAL A 47 -1.06 5.04 18.86
C VAL A 47 -1.10 4.34 20.23
N GLY A 48 -1.13 3.01 20.24
CA GLY A 48 -1.14 2.21 21.46
C GLY A 48 0.09 2.47 22.33
N SER A 49 1.26 2.64 21.71
CA SER A 49 2.48 3.06 22.40
C SER A 49 2.32 4.40 23.12
N SER A 50 1.75 5.40 22.44
CA SER A 50 1.51 6.72 23.04
C SER A 50 0.52 6.66 24.21
N ALA A 51 -0.54 5.86 24.07
CA ALA A 51 -1.51 5.62 25.15
C ALA A 51 -0.85 4.93 26.36
N MET A 52 0.01 3.94 26.13
CA MET A 52 0.72 3.24 27.20
C MET A 52 1.71 4.14 27.94
N TYR A 53 2.44 5.03 27.26
CA TYR A 53 3.28 6.03 27.93
C TYR A 53 2.47 7.04 28.74
N PHE A 54 1.26 7.40 28.27
CA PHE A 54 0.37 8.26 29.03
C PHE A 54 -0.06 7.59 30.34
N ILE A 55 -0.48 6.32 30.27
CA ILE A 55 -0.86 5.54 31.45
C ILE A 55 0.34 5.41 32.40
N TYR A 56 1.53 5.09 31.88
CA TYR A 56 2.77 5.05 32.66
C TYR A 56 3.04 6.38 33.39
N GLY A 57 2.93 7.50 32.68
CA GLY A 57 3.09 8.84 33.27
C GLY A 57 2.07 9.18 34.36
N SER A 58 0.91 8.52 34.38
CA SER A 58 -0.11 8.63 35.43
C SER A 58 0.03 7.63 36.58
N GLY A 59 1.17 6.92 36.67
CA GLY A 59 1.42 5.89 37.70
C GLY A 59 1.16 4.46 37.23
N GLY A 60 0.97 4.24 35.93
CA GLY A 60 0.97 2.90 35.35
C GLY A 60 2.32 2.23 35.60
N GLY A 61 2.32 1.04 36.23
CA GLY A 61 3.55 0.35 36.59
C GLY A 61 4.39 -0.11 35.38
N LEU A 62 5.47 -0.84 35.67
CA LEU A 62 6.47 -1.29 34.69
C LEU A 62 5.89 -2.04 33.47
N LEU A 63 4.77 -2.76 33.64
CA LEU A 63 4.12 -3.44 32.53
C LEU A 63 3.61 -2.48 31.45
N THR A 64 3.06 -1.32 31.85
CA THR A 64 2.59 -0.31 30.89
C THR A 64 3.75 0.31 30.11
N LEU A 65 4.89 0.50 30.77
CA LEU A 65 6.13 0.93 30.12
C LEU A 65 6.62 -0.10 29.08
N ALA A 66 6.68 -1.37 29.47
CA ALA A 66 7.11 -2.45 28.59
C ALA A 66 6.19 -2.62 27.36
N PHE A 67 4.87 -2.57 27.55
CA PHE A 67 3.92 -2.59 26.43
C PHE A 67 4.07 -1.37 25.51
N GLY A 68 4.34 -0.20 26.10
CA GLY A 68 4.64 1.03 25.36
C GLY A 68 5.88 0.88 24.49
N ASP A 69 6.98 0.36 25.05
CA ASP A 69 8.26 0.15 24.36
C ASP A 69 8.14 -0.88 23.22
N VAL A 70 7.51 -2.03 23.47
CA VAL A 70 7.29 -3.06 22.46
C VAL A 70 6.46 -2.51 21.31
N SER A 71 5.37 -1.80 21.61
CA SER A 71 4.48 -1.22 20.61
C SER A 71 5.19 -0.13 19.79
N MET A 72 6.05 0.67 20.43
CA MET A 72 6.85 1.72 19.79
C MET A 72 7.77 1.17 18.70
N VAL A 73 8.45 0.05 18.99
CA VAL A 73 9.39 -0.58 18.05
C VAL A 73 8.65 -1.45 17.02
N SER A 74 7.54 -2.07 17.43
CA SER A 74 6.71 -2.89 16.53
C SER A 74 6.09 -2.05 15.41
N ALA A 75 5.76 -0.78 15.64
CA ALA A 75 5.20 0.10 14.63
C ALA A 75 6.08 0.20 13.36
N PRO A 76 7.33 0.71 13.39
CA PRO A 76 8.18 0.76 12.21
C PRO A 76 8.61 -0.63 11.69
N ALA A 77 8.66 -1.65 12.56
CA ALA A 77 8.96 -3.02 12.13
C ALA A 77 7.84 -3.60 11.25
N LEU A 78 6.57 -3.42 11.66
CA LEU A 78 5.41 -3.80 10.86
C LEU A 78 5.28 -2.98 9.58
N LEU A 79 5.65 -1.70 9.62
CA LEU A 79 5.72 -0.86 8.42
C LEU A 79 6.77 -1.40 7.43
N THR A 80 7.91 -1.89 7.93
CA THR A 80 8.92 -2.57 7.09
C THR A 80 8.36 -3.84 6.45
N VAL A 81 7.61 -4.65 7.20
CA VAL A 81 6.91 -5.82 6.67
C VAL A 81 5.92 -5.40 5.58
N ALA A 82 5.15 -4.32 5.80
CA ALA A 82 4.23 -3.78 4.81
C ALA A 82 4.96 -3.44 3.50
N VAL A 83 6.09 -2.72 3.57
CA VAL A 83 6.88 -2.38 2.37
C VAL A 83 7.44 -3.63 1.69
N CYS A 84 7.94 -4.62 2.45
CA CYS A 84 8.40 -5.90 1.91
C CYS A 84 7.30 -6.66 1.15
N VAL A 85 6.06 -6.62 1.66
CA VAL A 85 4.88 -7.21 1.00
C VAL A 85 4.62 -6.50 -0.32
N LEU A 86 4.67 -5.17 -0.34
CA LEU A 86 4.48 -4.39 -1.56
C LEU A 86 5.60 -4.62 -2.59
N ALA A 87 6.84 -4.80 -2.11
CA ALA A 87 8.00 -5.15 -2.91
C ALA A 87 8.05 -6.64 -3.33
N ARG A 88 7.14 -7.49 -2.82
CA ARG A 88 7.12 -8.95 -3.00
C ARG A 88 8.46 -9.64 -2.69
N ARG A 89 9.25 -9.10 -1.76
CA ARG A 89 10.58 -9.60 -1.41
C ARG A 89 10.77 -9.65 0.10
N GLY A 90 11.35 -10.75 0.58
CA GLY A 90 11.84 -10.84 1.97
C GLY A 90 10.78 -10.77 3.07
N VAL A 91 9.48 -10.94 2.75
CA VAL A 91 8.38 -10.80 3.72
C VAL A 91 8.57 -11.67 4.96
N ARG A 92 8.86 -12.96 4.78
CA ARG A 92 9.09 -13.90 5.89
C ARG A 92 10.27 -13.47 6.76
N ARG A 93 11.38 -13.05 6.16
CA ARG A 93 12.57 -12.59 6.89
C ARG A 93 12.27 -11.31 7.67
N ALA A 94 11.56 -10.36 7.07
CA ALA A 94 11.16 -9.12 7.72
C ALA A 94 10.19 -9.37 8.88
N ALA A 95 9.23 -10.29 8.72
CA ALA A 95 8.29 -10.65 9.78
C ALA A 95 8.99 -11.34 10.97
N VAL A 96 9.90 -12.28 10.71
CA VAL A 96 10.70 -12.93 11.76
C VAL A 96 11.60 -11.90 12.45
N ALA A 97 12.27 -11.02 11.70
CA ALA A 97 13.10 -9.96 12.28
C ALA A 97 12.28 -8.99 13.14
N ALA A 98 11.08 -8.60 12.68
CA ALA A 98 10.16 -7.76 13.45
C ALA A 98 9.73 -8.42 14.77
N LEU A 99 9.38 -9.71 14.73
CA LEU A 99 9.01 -10.48 15.90
C LEU A 99 10.19 -10.60 16.89
N MET A 100 11.38 -10.98 16.39
CA MET A 100 12.59 -11.07 17.20
C MET A 100 12.92 -9.74 17.87
N LEU A 101 12.83 -8.63 17.12
CA LEU A 101 13.11 -7.29 17.64
C LEU A 101 12.11 -6.91 18.74
N ALA A 102 10.81 -7.15 18.53
CA ALA A 102 9.78 -6.89 19.53
C ALA A 102 9.99 -7.71 20.81
N THR A 103 10.32 -9.00 20.67
CA THR A 103 10.61 -9.90 21.80
C THR A 103 11.84 -9.44 22.58
N VAL A 104 12.94 -9.11 21.89
CA VAL A 104 14.18 -8.61 22.54
C VAL A 104 13.91 -7.32 23.31
N VAL A 105 13.22 -6.35 22.70
CA VAL A 105 12.87 -5.09 23.37
C VAL A 105 11.97 -5.34 24.57
N GLY A 106 10.97 -6.23 24.46
CA GLY A 106 10.09 -6.57 25.57
C GLY A 106 10.81 -7.21 26.75
N ILE A 107 11.69 -8.18 26.49
CA ILE A 107 12.50 -8.82 27.53
C ILE A 107 13.39 -7.78 28.20
N VAL A 108 14.07 -6.95 27.42
CA VAL A 108 14.97 -5.92 27.94
C VAL A 108 14.22 -4.88 28.78
N SER A 109 13.04 -4.44 28.35
CA SER A 109 12.22 -3.48 29.10
C SER A 109 11.74 -4.01 30.46
N VAL A 110 11.63 -5.32 30.63
CA VAL A 110 11.21 -5.95 31.89
C VAL A 110 12.41 -6.29 32.79
N VAL A 111 13.53 -6.72 32.20
CA VAL A 111 14.66 -7.30 32.94
C VAL A 111 15.75 -6.26 33.27
N ILE A 112 15.93 -5.24 32.43
CA ILE A 112 17.06 -4.30 32.56
C ILE A 112 16.59 -2.99 33.20
N PRO A 113 17.25 -2.53 34.29
CA PRO A 113 16.93 -1.25 34.91
C PRO A 113 17.24 -0.06 33.99
N LEU A 114 16.52 1.06 34.18
CA LEU A 114 16.89 2.34 33.56
C LEU A 114 18.29 2.74 34.07
N PRO A 115 19.20 3.27 33.22
CA PRO A 115 18.99 3.83 31.88
C PRO A 115 19.31 2.88 30.70
N ALA A 116 19.86 1.68 30.94
CA ALA A 116 20.30 0.78 29.87
C ALA A 116 19.13 0.30 28.97
N SER A 117 17.94 0.14 29.53
CA SER A 117 16.70 -0.15 28.77
C SER A 117 16.38 0.93 27.72
N LEU A 118 16.63 2.22 28.03
CA LEU A 118 16.39 3.32 27.10
C LEU A 118 17.33 3.28 25.88
N ALA A 119 18.59 2.86 26.09
CA ALA A 119 19.55 2.71 25.02
C ALA A 119 19.12 1.61 24.03
N VAL A 120 18.76 0.44 24.55
CA VAL A 120 18.33 -0.71 23.73
C VAL A 120 17.07 -0.37 22.95
N LYS A 121 16.10 0.31 23.57
CA LYS A 121 14.90 0.80 22.90
C LYS A 121 15.22 1.74 21.74
N ALA A 122 16.05 2.75 21.98
CA ALA A 122 16.41 3.72 20.95
C ALA A 122 17.22 3.08 19.81
N LEU A 123 18.08 2.10 20.12
CA LEU A 123 18.76 1.27 19.12
C LEU A 123 17.78 0.41 18.32
N GLY A 124 16.82 -0.24 18.97
CA GLY A 124 15.79 -1.05 18.31
C GLY A 124 14.93 -0.22 17.36
N LEU A 125 14.55 0.98 17.78
CA LEU A 125 13.83 1.94 16.95
C LEU A 125 14.66 2.39 15.75
N THR A 126 15.93 2.71 15.98
CA THR A 126 16.90 3.06 14.93
C THR A 126 17.00 1.94 13.90
N ALA A 127 17.17 0.68 14.34
CA ALA A 127 17.27 -0.47 13.48
C ALA A 127 16.00 -0.70 12.66
N ALA A 128 14.81 -0.63 13.28
CA ALA A 128 13.54 -0.80 12.59
C ALA A 128 13.30 0.29 11.52
N CYS A 129 13.54 1.55 11.87
CA CYS A 129 13.38 2.69 10.96
C CYS A 129 14.42 2.67 9.82
N ALA A 130 15.68 2.33 10.11
CA ALA A 130 16.72 2.16 9.11
C ALA A 130 16.39 0.99 8.16
N ALA A 131 15.92 -0.14 8.69
CA ALA A 131 15.50 -1.28 7.88
C ALA A 131 14.36 -0.89 6.92
N CYS A 132 13.34 -0.17 7.41
CA CYS A 132 12.26 0.35 6.57
C CYS A 132 12.81 1.19 5.41
N THR A 133 13.67 2.16 5.72
CA THR A 133 14.31 3.05 4.75
C THR A 133 15.10 2.26 3.71
N VAL A 134 15.96 1.35 4.15
CA VAL A 134 16.80 0.52 3.28
C VAL A 134 15.94 -0.35 2.36
N VAL A 135 14.87 -0.94 2.87
CA VAL A 135 13.95 -1.76 2.06
C VAL A 135 13.29 -0.93 0.98
N VAL A 136 12.79 0.27 1.30
CA VAL A 136 12.18 1.16 0.30
C VAL A 136 13.21 1.57 -0.77
N VAL A 137 14.40 2.02 -0.35
CA VAL A 137 15.44 2.51 -1.27
C VAL A 137 15.94 1.39 -2.19
N ARG A 138 16.15 0.18 -1.66
CA ARG A 138 16.64 -0.97 -2.44
C ARG A 138 15.57 -1.57 -3.34
N SER A 139 14.32 -1.61 -2.88
CA SER A 139 13.25 -2.30 -3.62
C SER A 139 12.55 -1.41 -4.64
N ARG A 140 12.69 -0.08 -4.52
CA ARG A 140 12.02 0.93 -5.37
C ARG A 140 10.55 0.56 -5.67
N PRO A 141 9.72 0.29 -4.65
CA PRO A 141 8.36 -0.17 -4.90
C PRO A 141 7.54 0.96 -5.53
N GLN A 142 6.55 0.60 -6.35
CA GLN A 142 5.58 1.55 -6.89
C GLN A 142 4.36 1.62 -5.95
N PRO A 143 3.75 2.81 -5.72
CA PRO A 143 4.08 4.13 -6.27
C PRO A 143 5.24 4.86 -5.54
N ALA A 144 6.21 5.39 -6.30
CA ALA A 144 7.47 5.90 -5.74
C ALA A 144 7.31 7.14 -4.85
N GLY A 145 6.37 8.05 -5.15
CA GLY A 145 6.18 9.30 -4.39
C GLY A 145 5.90 9.08 -2.89
N PRO A 146 4.77 8.45 -2.52
CA PRO A 146 4.45 8.24 -1.11
C PRO A 146 5.40 7.27 -0.40
N LEU A 147 5.99 6.30 -1.11
CA LEU A 147 6.98 5.40 -0.52
C LEU A 147 8.29 6.12 -0.22
N ARG A 148 8.73 7.05 -1.08
CA ARG A 148 9.87 7.93 -0.77
C ARG A 148 9.60 8.77 0.47
N LEU A 149 8.37 9.29 0.63
CA LEU A 149 8.01 10.01 1.86
C LEU A 149 8.18 9.11 3.10
N ILE A 150 7.67 7.86 3.06
CA ILE A 150 7.86 6.89 4.15
C ILE A 150 9.36 6.66 4.43
N ALA A 151 10.17 6.47 3.39
CA ALA A 151 11.62 6.29 3.54
C ALA A 151 12.32 7.51 4.13
N THR A 152 11.96 8.73 3.70
CA THR A 152 12.56 9.96 4.23
C THR A 152 12.21 10.15 5.70
N VAL A 153 10.95 9.94 6.08
CA VAL A 153 10.51 10.09 7.47
C VAL A 153 11.15 9.05 8.37
N THR A 154 11.15 7.78 7.97
CA THR A 154 11.80 6.71 8.73
C THR A 154 13.32 6.89 8.79
N GLY A 155 13.95 7.37 7.72
CA GLY A 155 15.39 7.67 7.70
C GLY A 155 15.76 8.81 8.65
N VAL A 156 15.04 9.92 8.61
CA VAL A 156 15.24 11.06 9.53
C VAL A 156 15.02 10.61 10.98
N TYR A 157 13.98 9.82 11.24
CA TYR A 157 13.68 9.34 12.59
C TYR A 157 14.72 8.33 13.10
N ALA A 158 15.32 7.53 12.21
CA ALA A 158 16.45 6.66 12.55
C ALA A 158 17.69 7.48 12.94
N VAL A 159 18.04 8.52 12.15
CA VAL A 159 19.16 9.41 12.47
C VAL A 159 18.93 10.13 13.80
N PHE A 160 17.72 10.64 14.03
CA PHE A 160 17.35 11.28 15.30
C PHE A 160 17.49 10.31 16.48
N SER A 161 17.03 9.07 16.33
CA SER A 161 17.11 8.03 17.36
C SER A 161 18.55 7.58 17.64
N ALA A 162 19.39 7.48 16.60
CA ALA A 162 20.81 7.18 16.75
C ALA A 162 21.55 8.32 17.46
N ALA A 163 21.30 9.57 17.04
CA ALA A 163 21.89 10.76 17.66
C ALA A 163 21.54 10.83 19.16
N ARG A 164 20.30 10.47 19.53
CA ARG A 164 19.87 10.38 20.92
C ARG A 164 20.73 9.42 21.74
N VAL A 165 21.02 8.23 21.21
CA VAL A 165 21.87 7.23 21.90
C VAL A 165 23.31 7.72 22.02
N ILE A 166 23.85 8.32 20.95
CA ILE A 166 25.22 8.83 20.93
C ILE A 166 25.37 9.96 21.96
N VAL A 167 24.46 10.94 21.97
CA VAL A 167 24.52 12.06 22.91
C VAL A 167 24.31 11.58 24.35
N ALA A 168 23.38 10.66 24.59
CA ALA A 168 23.20 10.06 25.91
C ALA A 168 24.45 9.30 26.40
N GLY A 169 25.16 8.61 25.50
CA GLY A 169 26.37 7.88 25.81
C GLY A 169 27.59 8.77 26.05
N VAL A 170 27.71 9.90 25.33
CA VAL A 170 28.86 10.81 25.42
C VAL A 170 28.67 11.88 26.50
N ALA A 171 27.49 12.50 26.58
CA ALA A 171 27.21 13.61 27.48
C ALA A 171 26.46 13.18 28.75
N GLY A 172 25.89 11.97 28.79
CA GLY A 172 25.05 11.49 29.89
C GLY A 172 23.57 11.80 29.68
N TRP A 173 22.72 10.92 30.23
CA TRP A 173 21.26 10.99 30.14
C TRP A 173 20.66 12.23 30.84
N ASP A 174 21.36 12.76 31.84
CA ASP A 174 20.93 13.93 32.62
C ASP A 174 21.57 15.24 32.15
N SER A 175 22.28 15.23 31.02
CA SER A 175 22.93 16.44 30.52
C SER A 175 21.92 17.50 30.05
N PRO A 176 22.22 18.79 30.24
CA PRO A 176 21.34 19.88 29.77
C PRO A 176 21.17 19.86 28.25
N LEU A 177 22.19 19.39 27.52
CA LEU A 177 22.11 19.16 26.08
C LEU A 177 21.08 18.07 25.72
N TYR A 178 21.10 16.95 26.45
CA TYR A 178 20.13 15.88 26.26
C TYR A 178 18.72 16.32 26.66
N ALA A 179 18.58 17.08 27.74
CA ALA A 179 17.30 17.67 28.15
C ALA A 179 16.77 18.70 27.14
N ALA A 180 17.62 19.50 26.51
CA ALA A 180 17.18 20.48 25.52
C ALA A 180 16.76 19.84 24.18
N ALA A 181 17.56 18.91 23.65
CA ALA A 181 17.36 18.36 22.31
C ALA A 181 16.55 17.05 22.27
N PHE A 182 16.61 16.24 23.32
CA PHE A 182 16.09 14.87 23.35
C PHE A 182 15.15 14.59 24.54
N SER A 183 14.64 15.65 25.20
CA SER A 183 13.61 15.50 26.22
C SER A 183 12.28 15.01 25.65
N PHE A 184 11.34 14.74 26.56
CA PHE A 184 10.03 14.24 26.22
C PHE A 184 9.29 15.10 25.17
N GLY A 185 9.42 16.43 25.23
CA GLY A 185 8.77 17.36 24.30
C GLY A 185 9.22 17.18 22.84
N PRO A 186 10.50 17.44 22.51
CA PRO A 186 11.04 17.27 21.16
C PRO A 186 10.84 15.86 20.60
N THR A 187 11.03 14.83 21.43
CA THR A 187 10.86 13.44 21.02
C THR A 187 9.41 13.13 20.64
N THR A 188 8.46 13.61 21.44
CA THR A 188 7.02 13.44 21.19
C THR A 188 6.59 14.20 19.94
N LEU A 189 7.10 15.41 19.73
CA LEU A 189 6.81 16.22 18.54
C LEU A 189 7.31 15.52 17.27
N MET A 190 8.56 15.03 17.25
CA MET A 190 9.10 14.31 16.11
C MET A 190 8.38 12.99 15.86
N GLY A 191 8.03 12.24 16.91
CA GLY A 191 7.24 11.02 16.78
C GLY A 191 5.84 11.29 16.20
N GLY A 192 5.15 12.31 16.71
CA GLY A 192 3.85 12.73 16.21
C GLY A 192 3.89 13.16 14.74
N LEU A 193 4.87 13.98 14.37
CA LEU A 193 5.09 14.40 12.98
C LEU A 193 5.36 13.20 12.07
N ALA A 194 6.18 12.25 12.51
CA ALA A 194 6.49 11.04 11.75
C ALA A 194 5.22 10.20 11.49
N VAL A 195 4.39 10.00 12.53
CA VAL A 195 3.13 9.25 12.41
C VAL A 195 2.16 9.93 11.44
N VAL A 196 2.01 11.26 11.52
CA VAL A 196 1.13 12.02 10.61
C VAL A 196 1.62 11.94 9.17
N LEU A 197 2.92 12.13 8.92
CA LEU A 197 3.48 12.07 7.57
C LEU A 197 3.41 10.66 6.96
N ILE A 198 3.68 9.62 7.76
CA ILE A 198 3.53 8.22 7.33
C ILE A 198 2.06 7.91 7.05
N GLY A 199 1.14 8.33 7.92
CA GLY A 199 -0.30 8.17 7.71
C GLY A 199 -0.76 8.84 6.41
N ALA A 200 -0.35 10.08 6.17
CA ALA A 200 -0.62 10.80 4.93
C ALA A 200 -0.05 10.07 3.70
N ALA A 201 1.16 9.51 3.80
CA ALA A 201 1.75 8.71 2.74
C ALA A 201 0.94 7.44 2.45
N VAL A 202 0.50 6.72 3.49
CA VAL A 202 -0.33 5.51 3.36
C VAL A 202 -1.69 5.84 2.73
N VAL A 203 -2.32 6.96 3.11
CA VAL A 203 -3.55 7.48 2.48
C VAL A 203 -3.30 7.80 1.01
N ARG A 204 -2.18 8.43 0.67
CA ARG A 204 -1.80 8.66 -0.75
C ARG A 204 -1.55 7.37 -1.51
N VAL A 205 -0.99 6.32 -0.89
CA VAL A 205 -0.89 4.99 -1.52
C VAL A 205 -2.29 4.39 -1.76
N ARG A 206 -3.22 4.60 -0.83
CA ARG A 206 -4.58 4.06 -0.88
C ARG A 206 -5.42 4.67 -2.01
N PHE A 207 -5.32 5.98 -2.20
CA PHE A 207 -6.16 6.78 -3.10
C PHE A 207 -5.42 7.34 -4.33
N GLY A 208 -4.10 7.14 -4.41
CA GLY A 208 -3.30 7.67 -5.51
C GLY A 208 -3.64 7.04 -6.86
N PRO A 209 -3.33 7.73 -7.97
CA PRO A 209 -3.43 7.18 -9.32
C PRO A 209 -2.64 5.88 -9.38
N ARG A 210 -3.29 4.78 -9.75
CA ARG A 210 -2.59 3.53 -9.99
C ARG A 210 -1.83 3.71 -11.29
N PRO A 211 -0.50 3.53 -11.33
CA PRO A 211 0.17 3.26 -12.59
C PRO A 211 -0.57 2.07 -13.18
N ASP A 212 -1.00 2.16 -14.43
CA ASP A 212 -1.46 1.00 -15.18
C ASP A 212 -0.46 -0.12 -14.92
N ALA A 213 -0.96 -1.27 -14.46
CA ALA A 213 -0.11 -2.41 -14.14
C ALA A 213 0.90 -2.55 -15.28
N PRO A 214 2.23 -2.67 -14.99
CA PRO A 214 3.20 -2.82 -16.04
C PRO A 214 2.71 -3.96 -16.91
N ARG A 215 2.30 -3.63 -18.14
CA ARG A 215 1.82 -4.61 -19.12
C ARG A 215 2.88 -5.69 -19.10
N ALA A 216 2.51 -6.87 -18.60
CA ALA A 216 3.41 -8.00 -18.55
C ALA A 216 4.02 -8.07 -19.95
N ARG A 217 5.36 -8.12 -19.98
CA ARG A 217 6.19 -8.10 -21.19
C ARG A 217 5.46 -8.85 -22.31
N ARG A 218 4.77 -8.11 -23.19
CA ARG A 218 3.85 -8.67 -24.20
C ARG A 218 4.64 -9.68 -25.00
N SER A 219 4.27 -10.94 -24.91
CA SER A 219 4.87 -11.99 -25.72
C SER A 219 4.30 -11.90 -27.12
N GLY A 220 4.55 -10.82 -27.86
CA GLY A 220 4.18 -10.68 -29.28
C GLY A 220 2.71 -10.91 -29.67
N GLY A 221 1.80 -11.15 -28.72
CA GLY A 221 0.38 -11.39 -28.94
C GLY A 221 -0.42 -10.11 -28.92
N SER A 222 -1.55 -10.11 -29.60
CA SER A 222 -2.50 -9.03 -29.63
C SER A 222 -3.61 -9.28 -28.60
N VAL A 223 -3.90 -8.25 -27.79
CA VAL A 223 -4.91 -8.36 -26.72
C VAL A 223 -6.24 -7.85 -27.24
N VAL A 224 -7.30 -8.62 -27.05
CA VAL A 224 -8.70 -8.24 -27.35
C VAL A 224 -9.52 -8.29 -26.07
N VAL A 225 -10.13 -7.16 -25.72
CA VAL A 225 -10.96 -7.01 -24.52
C VAL A 225 -12.36 -6.53 -24.86
N VAL A 226 -13.31 -6.80 -23.96
CA VAL A 226 -14.62 -6.13 -23.98
C VAL A 226 -14.43 -4.71 -23.45
N GLY A 227 -14.56 -3.72 -24.34
CA GLY A 227 -14.43 -2.30 -24.07
C GLY A 227 -15.52 -1.74 -23.15
N ASP A 228 -15.18 -0.63 -22.50
CA ASP A 228 -16.07 0.19 -21.66
C ASP A 228 -17.00 -0.62 -20.73
N TRP A 229 -16.37 -1.44 -19.87
CA TRP A 229 -17.03 -2.39 -18.98
C TRP A 229 -18.19 -1.83 -18.18
N ASP A 230 -18.07 -0.60 -17.66
CA ASP A 230 -19.09 0.01 -16.82
C ASP A 230 -20.33 0.40 -17.65
N LEU A 231 -20.11 0.83 -18.90
CA LEU A 231 -21.18 1.10 -19.86
C LEU A 231 -21.85 -0.20 -20.32
N ALA A 232 -21.06 -1.22 -20.65
CA ALA A 232 -21.59 -2.53 -21.04
C ALA A 232 -22.36 -3.20 -19.87
N ALA A 233 -21.87 -3.08 -18.64
CA ALA A 233 -22.55 -3.63 -17.46
C ALA A 233 -23.84 -2.88 -17.14
N ALA A 234 -23.90 -1.57 -17.39
CA ALA A 234 -25.13 -0.78 -17.26
C ALA A 234 -26.16 -1.11 -18.36
N ALA A 235 -25.72 -1.34 -19.59
CA ALA A 235 -26.61 -1.62 -20.73
C ALA A 235 -27.13 -3.07 -20.76
N PHE A 236 -26.25 -4.06 -20.55
CA PHE A 236 -26.57 -5.48 -20.74
C PHE A 236 -26.71 -6.26 -19.42
N GLY A 237 -26.35 -5.63 -18.30
CA GLY A 237 -26.33 -6.25 -16.98
C GLY A 237 -25.02 -7.01 -16.69
N PRO A 238 -24.57 -7.03 -15.42
CA PRO A 238 -23.26 -7.56 -15.04
C PRO A 238 -23.13 -9.08 -15.21
N HIS A 239 -24.25 -9.81 -15.29
CA HIS A 239 -24.24 -11.25 -15.53
C HIS A 239 -23.97 -11.58 -17.00
N ARG A 240 -24.57 -10.80 -17.91
CA ARG A 240 -24.42 -10.97 -19.36
C ARG A 240 -23.03 -10.59 -19.85
N VAL A 241 -22.45 -9.50 -19.33
CA VAL A 241 -21.09 -9.09 -19.70
C VAL A 241 -20.05 -10.13 -19.27
N ARG A 242 -20.26 -10.82 -18.14
CA ARG A 242 -19.40 -11.95 -17.72
C ARG A 242 -19.51 -13.13 -18.69
N GLN A 243 -20.72 -13.47 -19.12
CA GLN A 243 -20.93 -14.50 -20.13
C GLN A 243 -20.25 -14.17 -21.47
N LEU A 244 -20.31 -12.90 -21.91
CA LEU A 244 -19.60 -12.44 -23.11
C LEU A 244 -18.08 -12.60 -22.97
N VAL A 245 -17.49 -12.33 -21.79
CA VAL A 245 -16.05 -12.59 -21.60
C VAL A 245 -15.73 -14.09 -21.67
N ASP A 246 -16.59 -14.93 -21.11
CA ASP A 246 -16.39 -16.38 -21.14
C ASP A 246 -16.47 -16.93 -22.57
N ASP A 247 -17.42 -16.45 -23.38
CA ASP A 247 -17.54 -16.82 -24.79
C ASP A 247 -16.38 -16.30 -25.62
N LEU A 248 -15.91 -15.06 -25.37
CA LEU A 248 -14.70 -14.50 -25.99
C LEU A 248 -13.46 -15.36 -25.73
N ARG A 249 -13.29 -15.85 -24.49
CA ARG A 249 -12.15 -16.71 -24.12
C ARG A 249 -12.24 -18.10 -24.75
N ARG A 250 -13.45 -18.65 -24.89
CA ARG A 250 -13.65 -19.93 -25.59
C ARG A 250 -13.37 -19.78 -27.08
N ALA A 251 -13.92 -18.75 -27.72
CA ALA A 251 -13.68 -18.48 -29.14
C ALA A 251 -12.19 -18.22 -29.45
N ALA A 252 -11.46 -17.57 -28.55
CA ALA A 252 -10.03 -17.38 -28.71
C ALA A 252 -9.24 -18.68 -28.57
N ARG A 253 -9.64 -19.58 -27.67
CA ARG A 253 -9.02 -20.92 -27.56
C ARG A 253 -9.33 -21.82 -28.77
N ASP A 254 -10.50 -21.65 -29.40
CA ASP A 254 -10.83 -22.35 -30.64
C ASP A 254 -9.92 -21.90 -31.81
N LEU A 255 -9.57 -20.62 -31.86
CA LEU A 255 -8.75 -20.04 -32.93
C LEU A 255 -7.24 -20.18 -32.68
N ASP A 256 -6.83 -20.03 -31.43
CA ASP A 256 -5.44 -20.07 -30.98
C ASP A 256 -5.36 -20.90 -29.70
N PRO A 257 -4.90 -22.16 -29.77
CA PRO A 257 -4.74 -23.02 -28.61
C PRO A 257 -3.76 -22.47 -27.56
N THR A 258 -2.93 -21.49 -27.93
CA THR A 258 -1.98 -20.82 -27.02
C THR A 258 -2.52 -19.53 -26.41
N ALA A 259 -3.77 -19.18 -26.70
CA ALA A 259 -4.41 -17.98 -26.17
C ALA A 259 -4.45 -17.96 -24.63
N THR A 260 -4.14 -16.81 -24.05
CA THR A 260 -4.05 -16.63 -22.59
C THR A 260 -5.15 -15.70 -22.08
N ASP A 261 -5.84 -16.10 -21.02
CA ASP A 261 -6.90 -15.29 -20.41
C ASP A 261 -6.33 -14.03 -19.75
N VAL A 262 -6.87 -12.86 -20.11
CA VAL A 262 -6.54 -11.57 -19.46
C VAL A 262 -7.78 -10.99 -18.75
N PRO A 263 -7.63 -10.01 -17.84
CA PRO A 263 -8.78 -9.36 -17.23
C PRO A 263 -9.70 -8.75 -18.30
N ARG A 264 -10.97 -9.18 -18.32
CA ARG A 264 -12.01 -8.71 -19.27
C ARG A 264 -11.75 -9.04 -20.75
N GLY A 265 -10.88 -10.01 -21.04
CA GLY A 265 -10.58 -10.40 -22.42
C GLY A 265 -9.61 -11.57 -22.55
N VAL A 266 -8.90 -11.59 -23.68
CA VAL A 266 -7.95 -12.64 -24.06
C VAL A 266 -6.77 -12.07 -24.85
N GLU A 267 -5.59 -12.66 -24.70
CA GLU A 267 -4.40 -12.42 -25.53
C GLU A 267 -4.28 -13.56 -26.54
N THR A 268 -4.13 -13.22 -27.83
CA THR A 268 -4.05 -14.18 -28.94
C THR A 268 -2.98 -13.77 -29.96
N HIS A 269 -2.43 -14.76 -30.65
CA HIS A 269 -1.48 -14.59 -31.75
C HIS A 269 -2.13 -14.57 -33.13
N ALA A 270 -3.46 -14.56 -33.21
CA ALA A 270 -4.18 -14.49 -34.48
C ALA A 270 -3.83 -13.21 -35.26
N SER A 271 -3.62 -13.36 -36.57
CA SER A 271 -3.52 -12.24 -37.50
C SER A 271 -4.87 -11.51 -37.59
N ASP A 272 -4.88 -10.20 -37.36
CA ASP A 272 -6.10 -9.37 -37.22
C ASP A 272 -7.09 -9.94 -36.17
N PRO A 273 -6.75 -9.83 -34.87
CA PRO A 273 -7.41 -10.56 -33.81
C PRO A 273 -8.87 -10.12 -33.60
N VAL A 274 -9.19 -8.85 -33.85
CA VAL A 274 -10.56 -8.32 -33.68
C VAL A 274 -11.46 -8.85 -34.79
N ALA A 275 -11.00 -8.82 -36.04
CA ALA A 275 -11.76 -9.37 -37.16
C ALA A 275 -11.95 -10.89 -37.00
N ALA A 276 -10.89 -11.62 -36.69
CA ALA A 276 -10.95 -13.07 -36.51
C ALA A 276 -11.88 -13.49 -35.37
N LEU A 277 -11.78 -12.86 -34.19
CA LEU A 277 -12.64 -13.15 -33.04
C LEU A 277 -14.09 -12.74 -33.30
N SER A 278 -14.33 -11.58 -33.92
CA SER A 278 -15.69 -11.14 -34.23
C SER A 278 -16.39 -12.05 -35.26
N ALA A 279 -15.66 -12.61 -36.22
CA ALA A 279 -16.20 -13.59 -37.15
C ALA A 279 -16.57 -14.89 -36.42
N ARG A 280 -15.64 -15.42 -35.60
CA ARG A 280 -15.84 -16.67 -34.88
C ARG A 280 -16.96 -16.60 -33.85
N LEU A 281 -17.07 -15.49 -33.13
CA LEU A 281 -18.12 -15.28 -32.11
C LEU A 281 -19.52 -15.17 -32.73
N ARG A 282 -19.64 -14.57 -33.92
CA ARG A 282 -20.91 -14.53 -34.65
C ARG A 282 -21.31 -15.90 -35.17
N GLU A 283 -20.34 -16.64 -35.73
CA GLU A 283 -20.60 -17.93 -36.36
C GLU A 283 -20.91 -19.05 -35.35
N ALA A 284 -20.10 -19.17 -34.28
CA ALA A 284 -20.18 -20.31 -33.37
C ALA A 284 -20.85 -20.00 -32.01
N TYR A 285 -20.90 -18.72 -31.62
CA TYR A 285 -21.41 -18.31 -30.30
C TYR A 285 -22.65 -17.39 -30.40
N GLY A 286 -23.15 -17.14 -31.62
CA GLY A 286 -24.39 -16.40 -31.85
C GLY A 286 -24.35 -14.92 -31.45
N TRP A 287 -23.16 -14.33 -31.37
CA TRP A 287 -23.03 -12.91 -31.02
C TRP A 287 -23.69 -12.01 -32.05
N THR A 288 -24.33 -10.94 -31.58
CA THR A 288 -24.91 -9.93 -32.47
C THR A 288 -23.86 -8.92 -32.91
N VAL A 289 -24.19 -8.10 -33.91
CA VAL A 289 -23.33 -7.00 -34.36
C VAL A 289 -23.04 -6.03 -33.20
N GLU A 290 -24.03 -5.77 -32.34
CA GLU A 290 -23.89 -4.91 -31.16
C GLU A 290 -22.90 -5.48 -30.14
N ASP A 291 -22.93 -6.79 -29.89
CA ASP A 291 -21.99 -7.46 -28.99
C ASP A 291 -20.55 -7.40 -29.53
N THR A 292 -20.38 -7.54 -30.86
CA THR A 292 -19.04 -7.49 -31.47
C THR A 292 -18.43 -6.09 -31.52
N ILE A 293 -19.24 -5.03 -31.51
CA ILE A 293 -18.76 -3.63 -31.44
C ILE A 293 -18.05 -3.35 -30.12
N LEU A 294 -18.34 -4.13 -29.07
CA LEU A 294 -17.69 -4.01 -27.77
C LEU A 294 -16.24 -4.54 -27.79
N LEU A 295 -15.81 -5.27 -28.82
CA LEU A 295 -14.44 -5.80 -28.89
C LEU A 295 -13.45 -4.68 -29.22
N VAL A 296 -12.46 -4.51 -28.37
CA VAL A 296 -11.36 -3.54 -28.54
C VAL A 296 -10.03 -4.27 -28.55
N GLY A 297 -9.29 -4.13 -29.64
CA GLY A 297 -7.94 -4.67 -29.79
C GLY A 297 -6.84 -3.64 -29.57
N ASP A 298 -5.68 -4.08 -29.09
CA ASP A 298 -4.41 -3.34 -29.19
C ASP A 298 -3.93 -3.41 -30.66
N ASP A 299 -4.40 -2.53 -31.54
CA ASP A 299 -3.94 -2.46 -32.94
C ASP A 299 -2.57 -1.75 -33.02
N PRO A 300 -1.54 -2.27 -33.72
CA PRO A 300 -0.27 -1.57 -33.89
C PRO A 300 -0.32 -0.56 -35.04
N GLN A 301 -1.26 0.38 -35.05
CA GLN A 301 -1.14 1.66 -35.79
C GLN A 301 -2.08 2.74 -35.21
N PRO A 302 -1.69 4.03 -35.24
CA PRO A 302 -2.44 5.08 -34.56
C PRO A 302 -3.65 5.47 -35.40
N SER A 303 -4.86 5.40 -34.83
CA SER A 303 -6.00 6.09 -35.40
C SER A 303 -6.96 6.64 -34.34
N PRO A 304 -7.54 7.82 -34.62
CA PRO A 304 -7.90 8.79 -33.61
C PRO A 304 -9.23 8.45 -32.94
N SER A 305 -9.29 8.81 -31.66
CA SER A 305 -10.44 8.80 -30.75
C SER A 305 -11.82 8.64 -31.40
N LEU A 306 -12.51 7.58 -30.96
CA LEU A 306 -13.89 7.19 -31.28
C LEU A 306 -14.95 8.30 -31.11
N LYS A 307 -14.62 9.38 -30.38
CA LYS A 307 -15.47 10.58 -30.24
C LYS A 307 -15.84 11.24 -31.57
N HIS A 308 -15.02 11.09 -32.61
CA HIS A 308 -15.27 11.79 -33.87
C HIS A 308 -16.24 11.07 -34.82
N ARG A 309 -16.54 9.78 -34.63
CA ARG A 309 -17.43 9.01 -35.54
C ARG A 309 -18.91 9.08 -35.16
N LEU A 310 -19.24 9.22 -33.88
CA LEU A 310 -20.64 9.27 -33.43
C LEU A 310 -21.31 10.64 -33.65
N GLY A 311 -20.54 11.71 -33.90
CA GLY A 311 -21.09 13.04 -34.15
C GLY A 311 -21.58 13.32 -35.59
N ARG A 312 -21.46 12.37 -36.53
CA ARG A 312 -21.72 12.62 -37.97
C ARG A 312 -22.91 11.87 -38.58
N ARG A 313 -23.76 11.23 -37.77
CA ARG A 313 -24.94 10.48 -38.27
C ARG A 313 -26.24 10.84 -37.55
N LEU A 314 -26.54 12.13 -37.45
CA LEU A 314 -27.93 12.58 -37.27
C LEU A 314 -28.27 13.50 -38.46
N PRO A 315 -29.18 13.11 -39.36
CA PRO A 315 -29.70 14.01 -40.38
C PRO A 315 -30.52 15.10 -39.70
N ALA A 316 -30.25 16.35 -40.05
CA ALA A 316 -31.05 17.49 -39.62
C ALA A 316 -32.48 17.35 -40.14
N ALA A 317 -33.45 17.27 -39.22
CA ALA A 317 -34.84 17.52 -39.53
C ALA A 317 -34.98 19.00 -39.95
N ARG A 318 -35.49 19.22 -41.16
CA ARG A 318 -35.98 20.54 -41.62
C ARG A 318 -37.42 20.67 -41.15
N ASP A 319 -37.68 21.74 -40.39
CA ASP A 319 -38.92 22.52 -40.47
C ASP A 319 -38.51 23.94 -40.92
#